data_AF-A0A7V1ZM65-F1
#
_entry.id   AF-A0A7V1ZM65-F1
#
_cell.length_a   1.000
_cell.length_b   1.000
_cell.length_c   1.000
_cell.angle_alpha   90.00
_cell.angle_beta   90.00
_cell.angle_gamma   90.00
#
_symmetry.space_group_name_H-M   'P 1'
#
loop_
_entity.id
_entity.type
_entity.pdbx_description
1 polymer ?
#
loop_
_entity_poly.entity_id
_entity_poly.type
_entity_poly.pdbx_seq_one_letter_code
_entity_poly.pdbx_strand_id
1 'polypeptide(L)'
;MSFRVSGFFLCLVLLVSSCTGSGGGMWGVAKRETLSPDSHVEETLGETTNSSQIEETLASGDVEQNTEEIGQGDGIRTTFSKILSGSPVIHGTVRVLVEGTSVSGRDDGSGNISGTGISGSIDYSSGEIIVTLDDPAPDGESVVVSYKSSFSNRGAKVLKYRPQPLSVLITDGVQILRDNGTGSFTGDGSGTVDYSTGFITWNFNSYPFGDVVALYEAEDLKSFAFVLGEVPVIPGTLGISIGDVILTDNGSGSLTGDGTGTINYSTGLLRFSVNTSIPSGVPIVASYEKDIREFSYTVSSPPIEEGSVLIQSGSLILEDDGKGKLEGDGSGTIDYESGSISFRFNSRPTEVIEILYISLAEEGN
;
A
#
# COMPACT_ATOMS: atom_id res chain seq x y z
N MET A 1 -9.07 5.91 3.93
CA MET A 1 -10.41 6.51 3.75
C MET A 1 -11.14 5.69 2.70
N SER A 2 -12.20 4.98 3.09
CA SER A 2 -12.96 4.10 2.21
C SER A 2 -13.98 4.91 1.43
N PHE A 3 -13.65 5.32 0.20
CA PHE A 3 -14.65 5.80 -0.73
C PHE A 3 -15.33 4.59 -1.38
N ARG A 4 -16.49 4.20 -0.84
CA ARG A 4 -17.45 3.39 -1.58
C ARG A 4 -18.18 4.34 -2.54
N VAL A 5 -17.87 4.25 -3.84
CA VAL A 5 -18.72 4.87 -4.85
C VAL A 5 -19.91 3.96 -5.09
N SER A 6 -21.05 4.53 -4.76
CA SER A 6 -22.40 4.02 -4.85
C SER A 6 -22.83 3.76 -6.29
N GLY A 7 -23.38 2.57 -6.52
CA GLY A 7 -24.55 2.34 -7.37
C GLY A 7 -24.39 2.56 -8.87
N PHE A 8 -24.03 1.50 -9.59
CA PHE A 8 -24.39 1.41 -11.00
C PHE A 8 -25.85 0.96 -11.11
N PHE A 9 -26.67 1.88 -11.60
CA PHE A 9 -28.05 1.64 -11.99
C PHE A 9 -28.06 0.71 -13.20
N LEU A 10 -28.73 -0.44 -13.03
CA LEU A 10 -29.13 -1.36 -14.09
C LEU A 10 -29.82 -0.58 -15.23
N CYS A 11 -29.17 -0.49 -16.38
CA CYS A 11 -29.73 0.15 -17.57
C CYS A 11 -30.66 -0.84 -18.27
N LEU A 12 -31.95 -0.82 -17.91
CA LEU A 12 -33.01 -1.60 -18.49
C LEU A 12 -33.42 -1.01 -19.86
N VAL A 13 -33.03 -1.65 -20.96
CA VAL A 13 -33.58 -1.33 -22.30
C VAL A 13 -34.78 -2.23 -22.54
N LEU A 14 -35.99 -1.70 -22.28
CA LEU A 14 -37.28 -2.35 -22.57
C LEU A 14 -37.60 -2.23 -24.07
N LEU A 15 -37.61 -3.36 -24.78
CA LEU A 15 -38.26 -3.49 -26.09
C LEU A 15 -39.44 -4.46 -25.94
N VAL A 16 -40.64 -3.90 -25.75
CA VAL A 16 -41.89 -4.68 -25.77
C VAL A 16 -42.38 -4.75 -27.21
N SER A 17 -42.35 -5.93 -27.82
CA SER A 17 -43.01 -6.19 -29.10
C SER A 17 -44.10 -7.23 -28.89
N SER A 18 -45.36 -6.80 -28.95
CA SER A 18 -46.52 -7.69 -28.95
C SER A 18 -46.83 -8.09 -30.40
N CYS A 19 -46.50 -9.33 -30.77
CA CYS A 19 -46.95 -9.92 -32.04
C CYS A 19 -48.25 -10.68 -31.81
N THR A 20 -49.38 -10.16 -32.31
CA THR A 20 -50.64 -10.91 -32.39
C THR A 20 -50.67 -11.70 -33.70
N GLY A 21 -50.24 -12.96 -33.65
CA GLY A 21 -50.35 -13.90 -34.77
C GLY A 21 -51.59 -14.78 -34.64
N SER A 22 -52.52 -14.67 -35.59
CA SER A 22 -53.72 -15.51 -35.69
C SER A 22 -53.43 -16.80 -36.48
N GLY A 23 -53.75 -17.95 -35.88
CA GLY A 23 -54.14 -19.17 -36.60
C GLY A 23 -53.14 -20.32 -36.65
N GLY A 24 -53.43 -21.40 -35.91
CA GLY A 24 -53.13 -22.78 -36.30
C GLY A 24 -52.05 -23.52 -35.51
N GLY A 25 -52.46 -24.31 -34.51
CA GLY A 25 -51.82 -25.59 -34.14
C GLY A 25 -50.35 -25.60 -33.69
N MET A 26 -49.78 -24.47 -33.28
CA MET A 26 -48.42 -24.35 -32.78
C MET A 26 -48.47 -23.59 -31.47
N TRP A 27 -47.75 -24.07 -30.45
CA TRP A 27 -47.50 -23.38 -29.19
C TRP A 27 -47.22 -21.89 -29.46
N GLY A 28 -48.21 -21.04 -29.19
CA GLY A 28 -48.14 -19.62 -29.48
C GLY A 28 -47.39 -18.91 -28.37
N VAL A 29 -46.34 -18.16 -28.71
CA VAL A 29 -45.71 -17.25 -27.76
C VAL A 29 -46.65 -16.06 -27.56
N ALA A 30 -47.32 -16.01 -26.40
CA ALA A 30 -48.26 -14.96 -26.04
C ALA A 30 -47.55 -13.65 -25.66
N LYS A 31 -46.36 -13.76 -25.04
CA LYS A 31 -45.54 -12.61 -24.63
C LYS A 31 -44.05 -12.99 -24.64
N ARG A 32 -43.20 -12.00 -24.88
CA ARG A 32 -41.73 -12.11 -24.82
C ARG A 32 -41.14 -10.94 -24.05
N GLU A 33 -40.23 -11.24 -23.13
CA GLU A 33 -39.41 -10.27 -22.41
C GLU A 33 -37.93 -10.69 -22.49
N THR A 34 -37.00 -9.75 -22.32
CA THR A 34 -35.57 -10.02 -22.51
C THR A 34 -34.71 -9.49 -21.38
N LEU A 35 -33.61 -10.19 -21.11
CA LEU A 35 -32.59 -9.83 -20.13
C LEU A 35 -31.21 -9.95 -20.79
N SER A 36 -30.41 -8.90 -20.70
CA SER A 36 -29.02 -8.91 -21.16
C SER A 36 -28.09 -9.23 -19.99
N PRO A 37 -27.33 -10.34 -20.03
CA PRO A 37 -26.30 -10.58 -19.03
C PRO A 37 -25.13 -9.60 -19.26
N ASP A 38 -25.07 -8.53 -18.48
CA ASP A 38 -23.92 -7.62 -18.49
C ASP A 38 -22.79 -8.23 -17.65
N SER A 39 -21.92 -8.99 -18.33
CA SER A 39 -20.79 -9.69 -17.70
C SER A 39 -19.50 -8.88 -17.68
N HIS A 40 -19.45 -7.73 -18.35
CA HIS A 40 -18.25 -6.92 -18.41
C HIS A 40 -18.05 -6.15 -17.12
N VAL A 41 -16.82 -6.17 -16.59
CA VAL A 41 -16.43 -5.41 -15.41
C VAL A 41 -15.18 -4.61 -15.74
N GLU A 42 -15.24 -3.32 -15.47
CA GLU A 42 -14.08 -2.44 -15.42
C GLU A 42 -14.00 -1.83 -14.02
N GLU A 43 -12.89 -2.02 -13.32
CA GLU A 43 -12.68 -1.46 -11.98
C GLU A 43 -11.26 -0.89 -11.81
N THR A 44 -11.17 0.26 -11.14
CA THR A 44 -9.90 0.84 -10.71
C THR A 44 -9.50 0.23 -9.38
N LEU A 45 -8.46 -0.60 -9.40
CA LEU A 45 -7.95 -1.32 -8.21
C LEU A 45 -7.20 -0.38 -7.24
N GLY A 46 -6.73 0.74 -7.78
CA GLY A 46 -6.04 1.79 -7.04
C GLY A 46 -5.24 2.67 -8.01
N GLU A 47 -4.35 3.46 -7.46
CA GLU A 47 -3.30 4.15 -8.21
C GLU A 47 -1.95 3.56 -7.81
N THR A 48 -0.95 3.68 -8.67
CA THR A 48 0.45 3.49 -8.29
C THR A 48 0.79 4.53 -7.25
N THR A 49 0.52 4.21 -6.00
CA THR A 49 1.09 4.99 -4.92
C THR A 49 2.57 4.64 -4.87
N ASN A 50 3.43 5.62 -4.57
CA ASN A 50 4.77 5.36 -4.06
C ASN A 50 4.74 4.63 -2.69
N SER A 51 3.74 3.78 -2.41
CA SER A 51 3.58 2.98 -1.18
C SER A 51 4.73 2.00 -0.91
N SER A 52 5.79 2.05 -1.71
CA SER A 52 7.09 1.50 -1.43
C SER A 52 8.00 2.50 -0.71
N GLN A 53 7.47 3.41 0.14
CA GLN A 53 8.31 4.18 1.05
C GLN A 53 8.99 3.18 2.00
N ILE A 54 10.22 2.82 1.65
CA ILE A 54 11.03 1.89 2.40
C ILE A 54 11.68 2.69 3.52
N GLU A 55 11.50 2.19 4.73
CA GLU A 55 12.31 2.57 5.86
C GLU A 55 13.47 1.58 5.99
N GLU A 56 14.70 2.09 5.94
CA GLU A 56 15.90 1.29 6.06
C GLU A 56 16.84 1.91 7.09
N THR A 57 17.09 1.19 8.20
CA THR A 57 18.13 1.57 9.16
C THR A 57 19.50 1.48 8.48
N LEU A 58 20.18 2.62 8.37
CA LEU A 58 21.50 2.74 7.77
C LEU A 58 22.61 2.42 8.77
N ALA A 59 22.44 2.90 10.00
CA ALA A 59 23.32 2.66 11.11
C ALA A 59 22.50 2.67 12.40
N SER A 60 22.71 1.68 13.26
CA SER A 60 22.15 1.67 14.61
C SER A 60 23.03 2.51 15.52
N GLY A 61 22.44 3.48 16.20
CA GLY A 61 23.14 4.42 17.05
C GLY A 61 22.65 4.36 18.47
N ASP A 62 23.21 3.46 19.27
CA ASP A 62 22.99 3.55 20.70
C ASP A 62 23.68 4.81 21.21
N VAL A 63 22.88 5.75 21.71
CA VAL A 63 23.42 6.92 22.43
C VAL A 63 23.81 6.45 23.83
N GLU A 64 25.11 6.33 24.05
CA GLU A 64 25.64 5.96 25.35
C GLU A 64 25.67 7.17 26.27
N GLN A 65 25.08 7.04 27.46
CA GLN A 65 25.28 8.01 28.54
C GLN A 65 26.49 7.60 29.37
N ASN A 66 27.44 8.51 29.47
CA ASN A 66 28.70 8.27 30.13
C ASN A 66 28.89 9.24 31.30
N THR A 67 29.53 8.74 32.35
CA THR A 67 30.02 9.53 33.48
C THR A 67 31.45 9.11 33.77
N GLU A 68 32.36 10.06 33.78
CA GLU A 68 33.78 9.82 34.00
C GLU A 68 34.40 10.83 34.95
N GLU A 69 35.23 10.33 35.86
CA GLU A 69 36.13 11.17 36.63
C GLU A 69 37.31 11.62 35.75
N ILE A 70 37.58 12.93 35.72
CA ILE A 70 38.70 13.55 35.00
C ILE A 70 39.85 13.97 35.93
N GLY A 71 39.65 13.83 37.25
CA GLY A 71 40.69 13.86 38.27
C GLY A 71 40.14 14.20 39.65
N GLN A 72 41.00 14.09 40.66
CA GLN A 72 40.70 14.49 42.04
C GLN A 72 41.42 15.79 42.39
N GLY A 73 40.81 16.59 43.24
CA GLY A 73 41.41 17.77 43.85
C GLY A 73 42.47 17.41 44.88
N ASP A 74 43.51 18.22 44.93
CA ASP A 74 44.63 18.16 45.89
C ASP A 74 44.73 19.45 46.73
N GLY A 75 43.72 20.32 46.63
CA GLY A 75 43.69 21.64 47.25
C GLY A 75 44.57 22.71 46.56
N ILE A 76 45.25 22.39 45.45
CA ILE A 76 46.20 23.30 44.77
C ILE A 76 45.92 23.40 43.26
N ARG A 77 45.53 22.30 42.60
CA ARG A 77 45.34 22.23 41.15
C ARG A 77 44.00 22.82 40.72
N THR A 78 44.06 23.68 39.71
CA THR A 78 42.89 24.30 39.09
C THR A 78 42.56 23.74 37.71
N THR A 79 43.49 23.07 37.02
CA THR A 79 43.28 22.56 35.65
C THR A 79 43.25 21.04 35.59
N PHE A 80 42.25 20.52 34.89
CA PHE A 80 41.97 19.09 34.70
C PHE A 80 41.75 18.83 33.21
N SER A 81 42.34 17.74 32.69
CA SER A 81 42.17 17.36 31.29
C SER A 81 42.14 15.84 31.15
N LYS A 82 41.38 15.35 30.16
CA LYS A 82 41.24 13.92 29.85
C LYS A 82 40.79 13.74 28.41
N ILE A 83 41.13 12.60 27.81
CA ILE A 83 40.44 12.09 26.62
C ILE A 83 39.31 11.18 27.10
N LEU A 84 38.06 11.58 26.84
CA LEU A 84 36.88 10.82 27.23
C LEU A 84 36.82 9.48 26.47
N SER A 85 36.33 8.45 27.17
CA SER A 85 36.33 7.07 26.65
C SER A 85 35.27 6.87 25.58
N GLY A 86 34.14 7.56 25.69
CA GLY A 86 33.09 7.64 24.67
C GLY A 86 33.39 8.75 23.68
N SER A 87 33.84 8.41 22.49
CA SER A 87 33.99 9.34 21.38
C SER A 87 33.46 8.73 20.07
N PRO A 88 32.85 9.52 19.18
CA PRO A 88 32.61 10.97 19.31
C PRO A 88 31.56 11.38 20.37
N VAL A 89 31.75 12.56 20.95
CA VAL A 89 30.85 13.16 21.95
C VAL A 89 29.74 13.96 21.26
N ILE A 90 28.50 13.80 21.70
CA ILE A 90 27.36 14.56 21.20
C ILE A 90 27.42 16.01 21.72
N HIS A 91 27.28 16.97 20.80
CA HIS A 91 27.34 18.40 21.10
C HIS A 91 26.26 18.82 22.11
N GLY A 92 26.59 19.75 23.03
CA GLY A 92 25.63 20.30 24.00
C GLY A 92 25.37 19.41 25.21
N THR A 93 25.92 18.19 25.23
CA THR A 93 25.62 17.18 26.26
C THR A 93 26.55 17.22 27.46
N VAL A 94 27.75 17.78 27.31
CA VAL A 94 28.79 17.76 28.36
C VAL A 94 28.38 18.62 29.56
N ARG A 95 28.45 18.03 30.74
CA ARG A 95 28.31 18.69 32.05
C ARG A 95 29.49 18.33 32.93
N VAL A 96 30.04 19.32 33.60
CA VAL A 96 31.14 19.17 34.54
C VAL A 96 30.65 19.55 35.94
N LEU A 97 31.00 18.76 36.94
CA LEU A 97 30.73 19.05 38.35
C LEU A 97 31.97 18.71 39.16
N VAL A 98 32.30 19.54 40.14
CA VAL A 98 33.20 19.14 41.23
C VAL A 98 32.32 18.66 42.39
N GLU A 99 32.40 17.37 42.71
CA GLU A 99 31.61 16.76 43.78
C GLU A 99 31.82 17.50 45.11
N GLY A 100 30.80 17.48 45.97
CA GLY A 100 30.84 18.18 47.26
C GLY A 100 30.81 19.72 47.20
N THR A 101 30.83 20.34 46.01
CA THR A 101 30.88 21.81 45.85
C THR A 101 29.75 22.36 44.96
N SER A 102 29.69 23.69 44.82
CA SER A 102 28.81 24.38 43.86
C SER A 102 29.44 24.60 42.48
N VAL A 103 30.69 24.17 42.27
CA VAL A 103 31.42 24.40 41.01
C VAL A 103 30.87 23.49 39.93
N SER A 104 30.31 24.08 38.88
CA SER A 104 29.66 23.33 37.80
C SER A 104 29.69 24.08 36.48
N GLY A 105 29.85 23.32 35.39
CA GLY A 105 30.01 23.84 34.03
C GLY A 105 29.13 23.10 33.03
N ARG A 106 28.69 23.82 32.02
CA ARG A 106 27.87 23.30 30.92
C ARG A 106 28.48 23.73 29.60
N ASP A 107 28.60 22.76 28.69
CA ASP A 107 28.93 23.04 27.30
C ASP A 107 27.79 23.77 26.56
N ASP A 108 28.18 24.66 25.65
CA ASP A 108 27.30 25.52 24.83
C ASP A 108 26.91 24.91 23.47
N GLY A 109 27.36 23.69 23.16
CA GLY A 109 27.16 23.04 21.85
C GLY A 109 28.17 23.47 20.78
N SER A 110 29.02 24.45 21.08
CA SER A 110 30.13 24.91 20.24
C SER A 110 31.49 24.49 20.81
N GLY A 111 31.50 23.79 21.95
CA GLY A 111 32.69 23.22 22.55
C GLY A 111 33.27 24.09 23.65
N ASN A 112 32.57 25.14 24.09
CA ASN A 112 32.98 25.95 25.25
C ASN A 112 32.19 25.54 26.48
N ILE A 113 32.90 25.31 27.58
CA ILE A 113 32.32 24.98 28.87
C ILE A 113 32.37 26.23 29.75
N SER A 114 31.21 26.60 30.31
CA SER A 114 31.09 27.74 31.22
C SER A 114 30.10 27.45 32.34
N GLY A 115 30.25 28.13 33.47
CA GLY A 115 29.33 28.01 34.59
C GLY A 115 29.89 28.63 35.86
N THR A 116 29.45 28.12 37.01
CA THR A 116 29.89 28.63 38.31
C THR A 116 31.28 28.11 38.64
N GLY A 117 32.26 29.02 38.74
CA GLY A 117 33.62 28.70 39.21
C GLY A 117 34.46 27.91 38.21
N ILE A 118 34.07 27.85 36.93
CA ILE A 118 34.71 26.97 35.94
C ILE A 118 34.60 27.54 34.52
N SER A 119 35.67 27.34 33.76
CA SER A 119 35.75 27.53 32.31
C SER A 119 36.41 26.31 31.66
N GLY A 120 36.20 26.07 30.37
CA GLY A 120 36.84 24.95 29.70
C GLY A 120 36.44 24.79 28.24
N SER A 121 36.89 23.70 27.64
CA SER A 121 36.59 23.33 26.27
C SER A 121 36.50 21.82 26.09
N ILE A 122 35.76 21.38 25.07
CA ILE A 122 35.68 19.99 24.62
C ILE A 122 35.88 19.94 23.10
N ASP A 123 36.74 19.03 22.65
CA ASP A 123 36.76 18.58 21.25
C ASP A 123 35.84 17.36 21.13
N TYR A 124 34.72 17.52 20.43
CA TYR A 124 33.72 16.46 20.26
C TYR A 124 34.20 15.26 19.46
N SER A 125 35.16 15.48 18.56
CA SER A 125 35.66 14.43 17.68
C SER A 125 36.65 13.52 18.39
N SER A 126 37.58 14.10 19.15
CA SER A 126 38.60 13.37 19.89
C SER A 126 38.13 12.97 21.30
N GLY A 127 37.14 13.67 21.85
CA GLY A 127 36.75 13.55 23.25
C GLY A 127 37.71 14.25 24.21
N GLU A 128 38.67 15.06 23.73
CA GLU A 128 39.59 15.80 24.60
C GLU A 128 38.85 16.93 25.32
N ILE A 129 38.75 16.82 26.64
CA ILE A 129 38.18 17.84 27.52
C ILE A 129 39.27 18.50 28.35
N ILE A 130 39.20 19.82 28.47
CA ILE A 130 40.06 20.63 29.34
C ILE A 130 39.17 21.57 30.15
N VAL A 131 39.31 21.56 31.47
CA VAL A 131 38.58 22.48 32.36
C VAL A 131 39.54 23.16 33.33
N THR A 132 39.25 24.41 33.64
CA THR A 132 39.96 25.25 34.59
C THR A 132 38.98 25.84 35.59
N LEU A 133 39.22 25.58 36.87
CA LEU A 133 38.46 26.10 37.99
C LEU A 133 39.00 27.48 38.38
N ASP A 134 38.13 28.37 38.85
CA ASP A 134 38.53 29.69 39.36
C ASP A 134 39.33 29.57 40.66
N ASP A 135 38.96 28.60 41.51
CA ASP A 135 39.64 28.24 42.76
C ASP A 135 40.07 26.76 42.71
N PRO A 136 41.14 26.35 43.41
CA PRO A 136 41.57 24.96 43.45
C PRO A 136 40.47 24.00 43.92
N ALA A 137 40.39 22.82 43.30
CA ALA A 137 39.47 21.77 43.77
C ALA A 137 39.89 21.32 45.19
N PRO A 138 38.95 21.22 46.15
CA PRO A 138 39.26 20.75 47.50
C PRO A 138 39.92 19.35 47.49
N ASP A 139 40.79 19.11 48.47
CA ASP A 139 41.50 17.83 48.60
C ASP A 139 40.51 16.67 48.75
N GLY A 140 40.63 15.69 47.84
CA GLY A 140 39.79 14.49 47.81
C GLY A 140 38.45 14.62 47.07
N GLU A 141 38.07 15.80 46.58
CA GLU A 141 36.84 15.97 45.79
C GLU A 141 37.07 15.62 44.30
N SER A 142 36.14 14.88 43.71
CA SER A 142 36.23 14.42 42.33
C SER A 142 35.73 15.48 41.35
N VAL A 143 36.45 15.69 40.26
CA VAL A 143 35.98 16.43 39.09
C VAL A 143 35.40 15.41 38.10
N VAL A 144 34.08 15.46 37.93
CA VAL A 144 33.33 14.47 37.16
C VAL A 144 32.68 15.14 35.95
N VAL A 145 32.69 14.41 34.84
CA VAL A 145 32.06 14.77 33.58
C VAL A 145 30.96 13.78 33.26
N SER A 146 29.77 14.29 32.93
CA SER A 146 28.71 13.49 32.30
C SER A 146 28.44 14.00 30.89
N TYR A 147 28.24 13.08 29.96
CA TYR A 147 28.08 13.38 28.54
C TYR A 147 27.38 12.24 27.80
N LYS A 148 27.00 12.48 26.56
CA LYS A 148 26.50 11.44 25.66
C LYS A 148 27.47 11.27 24.49
N SER A 149 27.71 10.03 24.07
CA SER A 149 28.48 9.73 22.85
C SER A 149 27.61 9.03 21.81
N SER A 150 28.03 9.13 20.56
CA SER A 150 27.38 8.49 19.41
C SER A 150 28.42 7.88 18.49
N PHE A 151 27.96 7.23 17.44
CA PHE A 151 28.81 6.78 16.33
C PHE A 151 29.13 7.96 15.39
N SER A 152 29.87 7.69 14.32
CA SER A 152 30.29 8.73 13.35
C SER A 152 29.10 9.50 12.77
N ASN A 153 29.27 10.82 12.55
CA ASN A 153 28.32 11.65 11.81
C ASN A 153 28.31 11.37 10.30
N ARG A 154 29.18 10.47 9.83
CA ARG A 154 29.35 10.10 8.43
C ARG A 154 29.14 8.62 8.24
N GLY A 155 28.64 8.27 7.07
CA GLY A 155 28.58 6.88 6.65
C GLY A 155 28.24 6.73 5.18
N ALA A 156 28.23 5.47 4.75
CA ALA A 156 27.86 5.09 3.41
C ALA A 156 27.17 3.72 3.44
N LYS A 157 26.21 3.52 2.54
CA LYS A 157 25.49 2.25 2.42
C LYS A 157 24.96 2.08 0.99
N VAL A 158 24.85 0.84 0.54
CA VAL A 158 24.02 0.51 -0.62
C VAL A 158 22.62 0.19 -0.09
N LEU A 159 21.62 0.97 -0.51
CA LEU A 159 20.22 0.73 -0.16
C LEU A 159 19.77 -0.62 -0.70
N LYS A 160 18.81 -1.25 0.01
CA LYS A 160 18.26 -2.55 -0.38
C LYS A 160 17.66 -2.54 -1.79
N TYR A 161 17.09 -1.41 -2.19
CA TYR A 161 16.58 -1.18 -3.53
C TYR A 161 17.09 0.16 -4.06
N ARG A 162 17.19 0.29 -5.38
CA ARG A 162 17.61 1.56 -6.00
C ARG A 162 16.53 2.62 -5.78
N PRO A 163 16.88 3.84 -5.31
CA PRO A 163 15.91 4.88 -5.06
C PRO A 163 15.57 5.68 -6.32
N GLN A 164 14.35 6.20 -6.40
CA GLN A 164 13.98 7.19 -7.41
C GLN A 164 14.64 8.56 -7.11
N PRO A 165 14.99 9.37 -8.12
CA PRO A 165 15.41 10.75 -7.91
C PRO A 165 14.35 11.57 -7.13
N LEU A 166 14.80 12.44 -6.22
CA LEU A 166 14.00 13.26 -5.30
C LEU A 166 13.28 12.48 -4.18
N SER A 167 13.54 11.19 -4.00
CA SER A 167 12.78 10.37 -3.04
C SER A 167 13.48 10.14 -1.69
N VAL A 168 14.82 10.23 -1.64
CA VAL A 168 15.57 9.81 -0.45
C VAL A 168 15.59 10.91 0.62
N LEU A 169 15.26 10.52 1.86
CA LEU A 169 15.44 11.30 3.07
C LEU A 169 16.26 10.48 4.05
N ILE A 170 17.33 11.05 4.61
CA ILE A 170 18.12 10.43 5.68
C ILE A 170 17.92 11.24 6.96
N THR A 171 17.63 10.58 8.07
CA THR A 171 17.40 11.25 9.36
C THR A 171 17.83 10.40 10.55
N ASP A 172 18.21 11.06 11.65
CA ASP A 172 18.38 10.46 12.97
C ASP A 172 17.20 10.79 13.92
N GLY A 173 16.09 11.33 13.36
CA GLY A 173 14.95 11.85 14.12
C GLY A 173 15.07 13.34 14.49
N VAL A 174 16.25 13.96 14.34
CA VAL A 174 16.48 15.39 14.61
C VAL A 174 17.01 16.11 13.38
N GLN A 175 18.06 15.58 12.76
CA GLN A 175 18.72 16.08 11.56
C GLN A 175 18.09 15.46 10.32
N ILE A 176 17.99 16.25 9.24
CA ILE A 176 17.38 15.78 7.98
C ILE A 176 18.27 16.12 6.79
N LEU A 177 18.60 15.10 6.01
CA LEU A 177 19.15 15.22 4.65
C LEU A 177 18.06 14.86 3.64
N ARG A 178 17.85 15.71 2.63
CA ARG A 178 16.87 15.53 1.56
C ARG A 178 17.56 15.45 0.21
N ASP A 179 17.23 14.42 -0.55
CA ASP A 179 17.69 14.24 -1.91
C ASP A 179 17.20 15.40 -2.79
N ASN A 180 18.10 15.95 -3.60
CA ASN A 180 17.79 17.03 -4.53
C ASN A 180 17.49 16.55 -5.96
N GLY A 181 17.45 15.24 -6.22
CA GLY A 181 17.15 14.68 -7.53
C GLY A 181 18.30 14.69 -8.53
N THR A 182 19.46 15.20 -8.13
CA THR A 182 20.66 15.33 -8.97
C THR A 182 21.86 14.60 -8.40
N GLY A 183 21.64 13.72 -7.42
CA GLY A 183 22.66 12.89 -6.81
C GLY A 183 23.33 13.50 -5.58
N SER A 184 22.80 14.59 -5.03
CA SER A 184 23.32 15.23 -3.81
C SER A 184 22.24 15.45 -2.76
N PHE A 185 22.63 15.42 -1.49
CA PHE A 185 21.75 15.76 -0.37
C PHE A 185 21.84 17.25 -0.01
N THR A 186 20.72 17.78 0.48
CA THR A 186 20.59 19.13 1.07
C THR A 186 20.03 19.03 2.50
N GLY A 187 20.19 20.06 3.34
CA GLY A 187 19.67 20.08 4.72
C GLY A 187 20.78 20.12 5.77
N ASP A 188 20.64 19.34 6.83
CA ASP A 188 21.51 19.34 8.03
C ASP A 188 22.83 18.58 7.79
N GLY A 189 23.46 18.81 6.65
CA GLY A 189 24.69 18.15 6.27
C GLY A 189 24.85 18.03 4.77
N SER A 190 25.62 17.03 4.36
CA SER A 190 26.00 16.77 2.98
C SER A 190 26.02 15.27 2.69
N GLY A 191 26.11 14.92 1.43
CA GLY A 191 26.18 13.52 0.98
C GLY A 191 25.72 13.38 -0.45
N THR A 192 25.71 12.15 -0.93
CA THR A 192 25.39 11.82 -2.32
C THR A 192 24.46 10.62 -2.41
N VAL A 193 23.73 10.52 -3.50
CA VAL A 193 22.98 9.32 -3.90
C VAL A 193 23.31 8.99 -5.35
N ASP A 194 23.67 7.73 -5.60
CA ASP A 194 23.78 7.17 -6.93
C ASP A 194 22.53 6.33 -7.20
N TYR A 195 21.61 6.88 -7.99
CA TYR A 195 20.35 6.22 -8.33
C TYR A 195 20.54 4.91 -9.11
N SER A 196 21.65 4.78 -9.84
CA SER A 196 21.92 3.59 -10.66
C SER A 196 22.33 2.38 -9.82
N THR A 197 22.96 2.63 -8.67
CA THR A 197 23.48 1.59 -7.77
C THR A 197 22.74 1.50 -6.43
N GLY A 198 22.01 2.55 -6.05
CA GLY A 198 21.46 2.71 -4.70
C GLY A 198 22.51 3.07 -3.65
N PHE A 199 23.75 3.39 -4.05
CA PHE A 199 24.79 3.79 -3.13
C PHE A 199 24.54 5.21 -2.60
N ILE A 200 24.49 5.35 -1.28
CA ILE A 200 24.33 6.63 -0.60
C ILE A 200 25.51 6.90 0.33
N THR A 201 25.83 8.18 0.48
CA THR A 201 26.72 8.70 1.53
C THR A 201 25.99 9.77 2.31
N TRP A 202 26.29 9.88 3.60
CA TRP A 202 25.79 10.95 4.46
C TRP A 202 26.91 11.52 5.33
N ASN A 203 26.74 12.78 5.70
CA ASN A 203 27.59 13.53 6.60
C ASN A 203 26.75 14.60 7.27
N PHE A 204 26.25 14.31 8.46
CA PHE A 204 25.47 15.25 9.27
C PHE A 204 26.35 16.36 9.86
N ASN A 205 25.78 17.55 10.05
CA ASN A 205 26.46 18.70 10.67
C ASN A 205 26.77 18.45 12.15
N SER A 206 26.07 17.53 12.82
CA SER A 206 26.30 17.12 14.20
C SER A 206 26.23 15.61 14.35
N TYR A 207 26.80 15.07 15.44
CA TYR A 207 26.74 13.64 15.70
C TYR A 207 25.30 13.15 15.94
N PRO A 208 24.93 11.96 15.43
CA PRO A 208 23.54 11.51 15.49
C PRO A 208 23.03 11.28 16.91
N PHE A 209 21.76 11.60 17.15
CA PHE A 209 21.09 11.38 18.45
C PHE A 209 20.38 10.01 18.57
N GLY A 210 20.55 9.13 17.60
CA GLY A 210 19.96 7.79 17.56
C GLY A 210 20.27 7.07 16.25
N ASP A 211 19.46 6.07 15.92
CA ASP A 211 19.52 5.34 14.65
C ASP A 211 19.42 6.29 13.47
N VAL A 212 20.30 6.09 12.48
CA VAL A 212 20.21 6.79 11.21
C VAL A 212 19.41 5.93 10.25
N VAL A 213 18.34 6.49 9.71
CA VAL A 213 17.35 5.82 8.89
C VAL A 213 17.24 6.53 7.54
N ALA A 214 17.12 5.76 6.46
CA ALA A 214 16.70 6.25 5.16
C ALA A 214 15.22 5.94 4.93
N LEU A 215 14.49 6.94 4.45
CA LEU A 215 13.17 6.82 3.87
C LEU A 215 13.30 7.08 2.37
N TYR A 216 12.86 6.17 1.51
CA TYR A 216 12.99 6.36 0.06
C TYR A 216 11.96 5.56 -0.73
N GLU A 217 11.73 5.99 -1.96
CA GLU A 217 10.85 5.31 -2.91
C GLU A 217 11.72 4.45 -3.84
N ALA A 218 11.47 3.15 -3.88
CA ALA A 218 12.26 2.25 -4.71
C ALA A 218 11.86 2.33 -6.19
N GLU A 219 12.84 2.51 -7.07
CA GLU A 219 12.73 2.35 -8.52
C GLU A 219 12.37 0.90 -8.91
N ASP A 220 12.84 -0.08 -8.14
CA ASP A 220 12.73 -1.50 -8.48
C ASP A 220 11.47 -2.19 -7.91
N LEU A 221 10.64 -1.50 -7.11
CA LEU A 221 9.45 -2.11 -6.52
C LEU A 221 8.30 -2.12 -7.53
N LYS A 222 8.13 -3.27 -8.18
CA LYS A 222 7.23 -3.45 -9.33
C LYS A 222 6.07 -4.41 -9.06
N SER A 223 5.81 -4.79 -7.80
CA SER A 223 4.88 -5.88 -7.46
C SER A 223 3.61 -5.37 -6.76
N PHE A 224 2.48 -5.92 -7.18
CA PHE A 224 1.13 -5.53 -6.75
C PHE A 224 0.31 -6.76 -6.34
N ALA A 225 -0.62 -6.57 -5.41
CA ALA A 225 -1.58 -7.59 -5.02
C ALA A 225 -2.95 -6.96 -4.73
N PHE A 226 -3.98 -7.51 -5.34
CA PHE A 226 -5.36 -7.04 -5.24
C PHE A 226 -6.34 -8.22 -5.11
N VAL A 227 -7.58 -7.91 -4.75
CA VAL A 227 -8.71 -8.83 -4.85
C VAL A 227 -9.75 -8.14 -5.72
N LEU A 228 -10.09 -8.75 -6.85
CA LEU A 228 -11.11 -8.23 -7.77
C LEU A 228 -12.49 -8.24 -7.09
N GLY A 229 -13.29 -7.22 -7.38
CA GLY A 229 -14.58 -7.01 -6.70
C GLY A 229 -15.65 -8.03 -7.10
N GLU A 230 -15.63 -8.49 -8.35
CA GLU A 230 -16.66 -9.36 -8.92
C GLU A 230 -16.07 -10.70 -9.35
N VAL A 231 -16.62 -11.79 -8.82
CA VAL A 231 -16.14 -13.17 -9.04
C VAL A 231 -17.32 -14.12 -9.27
N PRO A 232 -17.15 -15.24 -9.99
CA PRO A 232 -15.90 -15.73 -10.59
C PRO A 232 -15.50 -14.97 -11.86
N VAL A 233 -14.20 -14.81 -12.07
CA VAL A 233 -13.65 -14.24 -13.31
C VAL A 233 -13.53 -15.33 -14.38
N ILE A 234 -13.89 -15.02 -15.62
CA ILE A 234 -13.77 -15.96 -16.74
C ILE A 234 -12.31 -16.05 -17.18
N PRO A 235 -11.72 -17.26 -17.24
CA PRO A 235 -10.35 -17.43 -17.70
C PRO A 235 -10.11 -16.83 -19.09
N GLY A 236 -9.01 -16.10 -19.23
CA GLY A 236 -8.54 -15.49 -20.47
C GLY A 236 -9.15 -14.12 -20.77
N THR A 237 -9.97 -13.58 -19.86
CA THR A 237 -10.65 -12.29 -20.08
C THR A 237 -10.03 -11.14 -19.30
N LEU A 238 -9.21 -11.42 -18.28
CA LEU A 238 -8.59 -10.39 -17.46
C LEU A 238 -7.48 -9.66 -18.24
N GLY A 239 -7.66 -8.36 -18.40
CA GLY A 239 -6.65 -7.39 -18.79
C GLY A 239 -6.37 -6.40 -17.65
N ILE A 240 -5.10 -6.03 -17.49
CA ILE A 240 -4.66 -5.01 -16.53
C ILE A 240 -3.95 -3.92 -17.31
N SER A 241 -4.31 -2.67 -17.05
CA SER A 241 -3.70 -1.48 -17.64
C SER A 241 -3.17 -0.55 -16.57
N ILE A 242 -1.92 -0.08 -16.73
CA ILE A 242 -1.27 0.90 -15.87
C ILE A 242 -0.53 1.92 -16.76
N GLY A 243 -1.25 2.93 -17.22
CA GLY A 243 -0.74 3.81 -18.27
C GLY A 243 -0.47 3.03 -19.55
N ASP A 244 0.80 2.98 -19.99
CA ASP A 244 1.22 2.22 -21.18
C ASP A 244 1.56 0.74 -20.89
N VAL A 245 1.58 0.33 -19.62
CA VAL A 245 1.90 -1.04 -19.20
C VAL A 245 0.66 -1.91 -19.28
N ILE A 246 0.73 -3.01 -20.04
CA ILE A 246 -0.41 -3.92 -20.23
C ILE A 246 -0.03 -5.35 -19.80
N LEU A 247 -0.87 -5.96 -18.97
CA LEU A 247 -0.81 -7.39 -18.66
C LEU A 247 -2.09 -8.08 -19.12
N THR A 248 -1.97 -9.28 -19.67
CA THR A 248 -3.08 -10.08 -20.17
C THR A 248 -3.06 -11.48 -19.56
N ASP A 249 -4.22 -11.98 -19.18
CA ASP A 249 -4.41 -13.33 -18.69
C ASP A 249 -4.32 -14.37 -19.82
N ASN A 250 -3.58 -15.43 -19.58
CA ASN A 250 -3.42 -16.54 -20.52
C ASN A 250 -4.51 -17.62 -20.42
N GLY A 251 -5.49 -17.44 -19.53
CA GLY A 251 -6.59 -18.38 -19.30
C GLY A 251 -6.21 -19.62 -18.49
N SER A 252 -4.98 -19.68 -17.96
CA SER A 252 -4.46 -20.75 -17.11
C SER A 252 -4.01 -20.22 -15.74
N GLY A 253 -4.50 -19.05 -15.34
CA GLY A 253 -4.21 -18.41 -14.05
C GLY A 253 -2.88 -17.65 -14.01
N SER A 254 -2.22 -17.44 -15.15
CA SER A 254 -0.97 -16.66 -15.25
C SER A 254 -1.13 -15.45 -16.16
N LEU A 255 -0.42 -14.38 -15.84
CA LEU A 255 -0.42 -13.14 -16.63
C LEU A 255 0.85 -13.03 -17.48
N THR A 256 0.69 -12.44 -18.66
CA THR A 256 1.75 -12.18 -19.64
C THR A 256 1.71 -10.72 -20.11
N GLY A 257 2.69 -10.26 -20.90
CA GLY A 257 2.78 -8.88 -21.38
C GLY A 257 3.95 -8.13 -20.76
N ASP A 258 3.72 -6.89 -20.29
CA ASP A 258 4.73 -6.02 -19.67
C ASP A 258 5.03 -6.37 -18.22
N GLY A 259 4.68 -7.59 -17.81
CA GLY A 259 4.86 -8.11 -16.48
C GLY A 259 4.61 -9.61 -16.41
N THR A 260 4.60 -10.12 -15.19
CA THR A 260 4.26 -11.50 -14.86
C THR A 260 3.32 -11.50 -13.67
N GLY A 261 2.53 -12.55 -13.49
CA GLY A 261 1.61 -12.61 -12.36
C GLY A 261 0.70 -13.81 -12.41
N THR A 262 -0.23 -13.85 -11.47
CA THR A 262 -1.22 -14.90 -11.32
C THR A 262 -2.56 -14.34 -10.90
N ILE A 263 -3.63 -15.00 -11.34
CA ILE A 263 -5.00 -14.75 -10.92
C ILE A 263 -5.63 -16.06 -10.43
N ASN A 264 -6.32 -16.00 -9.30
CA ASN A 264 -7.25 -17.06 -8.89
C ASN A 264 -8.67 -16.65 -9.27
N TYR A 265 -9.20 -17.24 -10.35
CA TYR A 265 -10.50 -16.92 -10.93
C TYR A 265 -11.68 -16.99 -9.96
N SER A 266 -11.64 -17.95 -9.03
CA SER A 266 -12.73 -18.18 -8.07
C SER A 266 -12.76 -17.15 -6.93
N THR A 267 -11.60 -16.61 -6.56
CA THR A 267 -11.46 -15.70 -5.41
C THR A 267 -11.15 -14.27 -5.82
N GLY A 268 -10.83 -14.02 -7.09
CA GLY A 268 -10.37 -12.72 -7.57
C GLY A 268 -8.98 -12.34 -7.07
N LEU A 269 -8.25 -13.23 -6.37
CA LEU A 269 -6.92 -12.92 -5.85
C LEU A 269 -5.93 -12.75 -7.00
N LEU A 270 -5.48 -11.52 -7.18
CA LEU A 270 -4.59 -11.07 -8.24
C LEU A 270 -3.23 -10.70 -7.64
N ARG A 271 -2.15 -11.23 -8.21
CA ARG A 271 -0.77 -10.86 -7.85
C ARG A 271 0.02 -10.67 -9.12
N PHE A 272 0.72 -9.57 -9.28
CA PHE A 272 1.53 -9.36 -10.48
C PHE A 272 2.71 -8.44 -10.23
N SER A 273 3.70 -8.52 -11.10
CA SER A 273 4.85 -7.64 -11.14
C SER A 273 5.05 -7.12 -12.54
N VAL A 274 5.49 -5.87 -12.70
CA VAL A 274 5.77 -5.27 -14.00
C VAL A 274 7.27 -5.28 -14.31
N ASN A 275 7.63 -5.17 -15.57
CA ASN A 275 9.03 -5.20 -16.02
C ASN A 275 9.65 -3.80 -16.06
N THR A 276 8.83 -2.75 -16.14
CA THR A 276 9.25 -1.33 -16.25
C THR A 276 8.99 -0.57 -14.96
N SER A 277 9.67 0.57 -14.78
CA SER A 277 9.34 1.50 -13.69
C SER A 277 8.08 2.27 -14.07
N ILE A 278 7.15 2.46 -13.12
CA ILE A 278 5.89 3.16 -13.36
C ILE A 278 5.88 4.43 -12.51
N PRO A 279 5.50 5.61 -13.07
CA PRO A 279 5.32 6.82 -12.29
C PRO A 279 4.28 6.66 -11.18
N SER A 280 4.40 7.49 -10.15
CA SER A 280 3.38 7.61 -9.08
C SER A 280 2.10 8.26 -9.61
N GLY A 281 0.95 7.89 -9.05
CA GLY A 281 -0.38 8.43 -9.36
C GLY A 281 -1.01 7.87 -10.64
N VAL A 282 -0.48 6.80 -11.23
CA VAL A 282 -1.04 6.17 -12.43
C VAL A 282 -2.11 5.15 -12.00
N PRO A 283 -3.36 5.25 -12.49
CA PRO A 283 -4.41 4.31 -12.12
C PRO A 283 -4.08 2.89 -12.61
N ILE A 284 -4.37 1.91 -11.76
CA ILE A 284 -4.31 0.48 -12.08
C ILE A 284 -5.74 0.04 -12.36
N VAL A 285 -6.03 -0.23 -13.62
CA VAL A 285 -7.36 -0.61 -14.10
C VAL A 285 -7.38 -2.09 -14.47
N ALA A 286 -8.36 -2.82 -13.96
CA ALA A 286 -8.66 -4.18 -14.37
C ALA A 286 -9.94 -4.19 -15.21
N SER A 287 -9.90 -4.92 -16.32
CA SER A 287 -11.04 -5.17 -17.19
C SER A 287 -11.17 -6.69 -17.39
N TYR A 288 -12.36 -7.24 -17.15
CA TYR A 288 -12.58 -8.68 -17.23
C TYR A 288 -14.07 -9.03 -17.40
N GLU A 289 -14.34 -10.30 -17.72
CA GLU A 289 -15.70 -10.83 -17.76
C GLU A 289 -15.96 -11.67 -16.52
N LYS A 290 -17.14 -11.49 -15.90
CA LYS A 290 -17.61 -12.34 -14.79
C LYS A 290 -18.55 -13.47 -15.26
N ASP A 291 -18.46 -14.60 -14.59
CA ASP A 291 -19.30 -15.78 -14.86
C ASP A 291 -20.66 -15.63 -14.16
N ILE A 292 -21.59 -14.90 -14.80
CA ILE A 292 -22.96 -14.75 -14.32
C ILE A 292 -23.79 -15.94 -14.75
N ARG A 293 -24.37 -16.64 -13.79
CA ARG A 293 -25.30 -17.75 -14.04
C ARG A 293 -26.63 -17.61 -13.34
N GLU A 294 -26.75 -16.68 -12.39
CA GLU A 294 -27.93 -16.49 -11.56
C GLU A 294 -28.63 -15.18 -11.94
N PHE A 295 -29.95 -15.26 -12.04
CA PHE A 295 -30.79 -14.18 -12.51
C PHE A 295 -32.06 -14.11 -11.67
N SER A 296 -32.56 -12.90 -11.49
CA SER A 296 -33.85 -12.62 -10.88
C SER A 296 -34.61 -11.64 -11.75
N TYR A 297 -35.90 -11.87 -11.90
CA TYR A 297 -36.76 -11.08 -12.75
C TYR A 297 -38.16 -10.96 -12.16
N THR A 298 -38.81 -9.84 -12.40
CA THR A 298 -40.23 -9.66 -12.06
C THR A 298 -40.96 -9.29 -13.34
N VAL A 299 -41.95 -10.11 -13.68
CA VAL A 299 -42.73 -9.93 -14.91
C VAL A 299 -43.56 -8.65 -14.82
N SER A 300 -43.75 -7.99 -15.97
CA SER A 300 -44.47 -6.71 -16.01
C SER A 300 -45.99 -6.81 -15.81
N SER A 301 -46.57 -8.03 -15.83
CA SER A 301 -48.02 -8.23 -15.75
C SER A 301 -48.38 -9.56 -15.07
N PRO A 302 -48.27 -9.66 -13.73
CA PRO A 302 -48.77 -10.81 -12.98
C PRO A 302 -50.32 -10.81 -12.88
N PRO A 303 -50.95 -11.96 -12.58
CA PRO A 303 -50.33 -13.26 -12.34
C PRO A 303 -49.88 -13.96 -13.64
N ILE A 304 -48.93 -14.88 -13.52
CA ILE A 304 -48.45 -15.75 -14.60
C ILE A 304 -49.32 -17.01 -14.65
N GLU A 305 -49.66 -17.50 -15.84
CA GLU A 305 -50.35 -18.80 -15.98
C GLU A 305 -49.40 -19.95 -15.62
N GLU A 306 -49.86 -20.90 -14.81
CA GLU A 306 -49.06 -22.07 -14.42
C GLU A 306 -48.65 -22.88 -15.65
N GLY A 307 -47.37 -23.24 -15.77
CA GLY A 307 -46.84 -24.03 -16.89
C GLY A 307 -46.56 -23.22 -18.17
N SER A 308 -46.69 -21.90 -18.11
CA SER A 308 -46.58 -21.03 -19.29
C SER A 308 -45.19 -20.46 -19.53
N VAL A 309 -44.22 -20.66 -18.64
CA VAL A 309 -42.90 -19.99 -18.75
C VAL A 309 -41.86 -20.89 -19.42
N LEU A 310 -41.18 -20.34 -20.43
CA LEU A 310 -40.00 -20.92 -21.08
C LEU A 310 -38.89 -19.85 -21.07
N ILE A 311 -37.73 -20.15 -20.48
CA ILE A 311 -36.57 -19.26 -20.50
C ILE A 311 -35.51 -19.84 -21.43
N GLN A 312 -35.00 -19.03 -22.35
CA GLN A 312 -34.03 -19.48 -23.35
C GLN A 312 -32.86 -18.50 -23.47
N SER A 313 -31.64 -19.00 -23.62
CA SER A 313 -30.46 -18.23 -24.07
C SER A 313 -29.62 -19.11 -24.98
N GLY A 314 -29.65 -18.86 -26.29
CA GLY A 314 -29.06 -19.77 -27.28
C GLY A 314 -29.65 -21.18 -27.18
N SER A 315 -28.80 -22.15 -26.86
CA SER A 315 -29.20 -23.55 -26.65
C SER A 315 -29.60 -23.88 -25.21
N LEU A 316 -29.46 -22.95 -24.26
CA LEU A 316 -29.82 -23.18 -22.86
C LEU A 316 -31.32 -22.96 -22.68
N ILE A 317 -32.03 -23.95 -22.14
CA ILE A 317 -33.48 -23.91 -21.98
C ILE A 317 -33.86 -24.25 -20.52
N LEU A 318 -34.79 -23.47 -19.97
CA LEU A 318 -35.52 -23.79 -18.74
C LEU A 318 -37.02 -23.78 -18.99
N GLU A 319 -37.71 -24.83 -18.56
CA GLU A 319 -39.14 -25.03 -18.70
C GLU A 319 -39.82 -25.02 -17.33
N ASP A 320 -40.99 -24.37 -17.26
CA ASP A 320 -41.88 -24.38 -16.10
C ASP A 320 -42.57 -25.75 -15.93
N ASP A 321 -42.49 -26.33 -14.74
CA ASP A 321 -43.13 -27.59 -14.39
C ASP A 321 -44.64 -27.47 -14.06
N GLY A 322 -45.16 -26.24 -14.07
CA GLY A 322 -46.54 -25.92 -13.68
C GLY A 322 -46.79 -25.96 -12.18
N LYS A 323 -45.74 -26.04 -11.36
CA LYS A 323 -45.80 -26.08 -9.88
C LYS A 323 -44.83 -25.09 -9.25
N GLY A 324 -44.37 -24.11 -10.04
CA GLY A 324 -43.51 -23.03 -9.62
C GLY A 324 -42.02 -23.39 -9.63
N LYS A 325 -41.60 -24.46 -10.33
CA LYS A 325 -40.18 -24.78 -10.55
C LYS A 325 -39.82 -24.69 -12.02
N LEU A 326 -38.57 -24.28 -12.26
CA LEU A 326 -37.94 -24.32 -13.57
C LEU A 326 -36.97 -25.49 -13.64
N GLU A 327 -37.08 -26.30 -14.70
CA GLU A 327 -36.24 -27.48 -14.97
C GLU A 327 -35.57 -27.38 -16.35
N GLY A 328 -34.48 -28.14 -16.59
CA GLY A 328 -33.75 -28.14 -17.88
C GLY A 328 -32.25 -27.88 -17.70
N ASP A 329 -31.70 -26.93 -18.45
CA ASP A 329 -30.28 -26.54 -18.41
C ASP A 329 -29.92 -25.68 -17.19
N GLY A 330 -30.58 -25.93 -16.07
CA GLY A 330 -30.45 -25.16 -14.84
C GLY A 330 -31.60 -25.45 -13.90
N SER A 331 -31.90 -24.49 -13.03
CA SER A 331 -32.95 -24.61 -12.03
C SER A 331 -33.49 -23.24 -11.64
N GLY A 332 -34.72 -23.18 -11.17
CA GLY A 332 -35.29 -21.94 -10.67
C GLY A 332 -36.66 -22.11 -10.05
N THR A 333 -37.27 -20.99 -9.68
CA THR A 333 -38.61 -20.92 -9.12
C THR A 333 -39.40 -19.78 -9.73
N ILE A 334 -40.71 -19.97 -9.82
CA ILE A 334 -41.68 -18.96 -10.24
C ILE A 334 -42.70 -18.78 -9.11
N ASP A 335 -42.93 -17.53 -8.71
CA ASP A 335 -44.12 -17.13 -7.97
C ASP A 335 -45.14 -16.60 -8.97
N TYR A 336 -46.19 -17.39 -9.24
CA TYR A 336 -47.19 -17.04 -10.23
C TYR A 336 -48.02 -15.82 -9.83
N GLU A 337 -48.22 -15.55 -8.53
CA GLU A 337 -49.05 -14.43 -8.07
C GLU A 337 -48.29 -13.11 -8.14
N SER A 338 -47.05 -13.08 -7.67
CA SER A 338 -46.22 -11.86 -7.75
C SER A 338 -45.53 -11.70 -9.10
N GLY A 339 -45.43 -12.79 -9.87
CA GLY A 339 -44.68 -12.85 -11.10
C GLY A 339 -43.17 -12.74 -10.89
N SER A 340 -42.67 -13.14 -9.72
CA SER A 340 -41.23 -13.23 -9.46
C SER A 340 -40.66 -14.52 -10.03
N ILE A 341 -39.57 -14.40 -10.79
CA ILE A 341 -38.84 -15.53 -11.37
C ILE A 341 -37.40 -15.43 -10.87
N SER A 342 -36.89 -16.50 -10.27
CA SER A 342 -35.47 -16.64 -9.92
C SER A 342 -34.93 -17.90 -10.56
N PHE A 343 -33.83 -17.80 -11.29
CA PHE A 343 -33.30 -18.94 -12.03
C PHE A 343 -31.78 -18.88 -12.13
N ARG A 344 -31.21 -20.06 -12.36
CA ARG A 344 -29.79 -20.26 -12.57
C ARG A 344 -29.58 -21.21 -13.74
N PHE A 345 -28.72 -20.84 -14.69
CA PHE A 345 -28.25 -21.79 -15.70
C PHE A 345 -27.07 -22.63 -15.18
N ASN A 346 -26.98 -23.89 -15.59
CA ASN A 346 -25.85 -24.76 -15.30
C ASN A 346 -24.58 -24.30 -16.05
N SER A 347 -24.76 -23.67 -17.21
CA SER A 347 -23.70 -23.09 -18.06
C SER A 347 -23.91 -21.60 -18.24
N ARG A 348 -22.83 -20.85 -18.53
CA ARG A 348 -22.92 -19.40 -18.77
C ARG A 348 -23.79 -19.12 -20.02
N PRO A 349 -24.80 -18.24 -19.94
CA PRO A 349 -25.49 -17.73 -21.12
C PRO A 349 -24.57 -16.78 -21.91
N THR A 350 -24.45 -17.00 -23.21
CA THR A 350 -23.63 -16.17 -24.12
C THR A 350 -24.47 -15.28 -25.04
N GLU A 351 -25.79 -15.39 -24.94
CA GLU A 351 -26.76 -14.62 -25.72
C GLU A 351 -27.74 -13.90 -24.78
N VAL A 352 -28.57 -13.03 -25.33
CA VAL A 352 -29.71 -12.45 -24.62
C VAL A 352 -30.57 -13.59 -24.05
N ILE A 353 -31.03 -13.42 -22.82
CA ILE A 353 -31.96 -14.35 -22.19
C ILE A 353 -33.37 -13.89 -22.55
N GLU A 354 -34.12 -14.75 -23.23
CA GLU A 354 -35.54 -14.53 -23.54
C GLU A 354 -36.41 -15.24 -22.49
N ILE A 355 -37.41 -14.53 -21.96
CA ILE A 355 -38.48 -15.09 -21.13
C ILE A 355 -39.73 -15.10 -22.00
N LEU A 356 -40.18 -16.30 -22.35
CA LEU A 356 -41.31 -16.56 -23.24
C LEU A 356 -42.48 -17.07 -22.41
N TYR A 357 -43.66 -16.50 -22.68
CA TYR A 357 -44.91 -16.95 -22.08
C TYR A 357 -45.71 -17.66 -23.17
N ILE A 358 -45.83 -18.97 -23.07
CA ILE A 358 -46.53 -19.82 -24.04
C ILE A 358 -47.98 -19.99 -23.63
N SER A 359 -48.91 -19.82 -24.57
CA SER A 359 -50.31 -20.14 -24.33
C SER A 359 -50.46 -21.66 -24.22
N LEU A 360 -50.93 -22.16 -23.07
CA LEU A 360 -51.33 -23.56 -22.96
C LEU A 360 -52.57 -23.78 -23.83
N ALA A 361 -52.49 -24.72 -24.77
CA ALA A 361 -53.69 -25.14 -25.47
C ALA A 361 -54.64 -25.79 -24.45
N GLU A 362 -55.86 -25.27 -24.32
CA GLU A 362 -56.92 -26.02 -23.64
C GLU A 362 -57.03 -27.40 -24.32
N GLU A 363 -56.63 -28.46 -23.62
CA GLU A 363 -56.97 -29.81 -24.03
C GLU A 363 -58.50 -29.89 -24.02
N GLY A 364 -59.09 -29.75 -25.22
CA GLY A 364 -60.52 -29.83 -25.42
C GLY A 364 -61.04 -31.17 -24.90
N ASN A 365 -61.93 -31.10 -23.93
CA ASN A 365 -62.68 -32.23 -23.40
C ASN A 365 -64.05 -32.32 -24.09
#